data_AF-A0A357A1P8-F1
#
_entry.id   AF-A0A357A1P8-F1
#
_cell.length_a   1.000
_cell.length_b   1.000
_cell.length_c   1.000
_cell.angle_alpha   90.00
_cell.angle_beta   90.00
_cell.angle_gamma   90.00
#
_symmetry.space_group_name_H-M   'P 1'
#
loop_
_entity.id
_entity.type
_entity.pdbx_description
1 polymer ?
#
loop_
_entity_poly.entity_id
_entity_poly.type
_entity_poly.pdbx_seq_one_letter_code
_entity_poly.pdbx_strand_id
1 'polypeptide(L)'
;MNWRGAIIRFVTVWVLMEIFRHTFTLTQFPGISWLDGAILAVVCAVIGYLADEMFGGYLSAPGRGFVGFIVTTAVLVIYFTRYVNAMHTFYVFDAIVIGAIVGLADAGVGTYLRNKGRQTDQE
;
A
#
# COMPACT_ATOMS: atom_id res chain seq x y z
N MET A 1 10.20 10.50 -4.44
CA MET A 1 9.55 9.70 -5.51
C MET A 1 9.19 10.58 -6.70
N ASN A 2 9.41 10.16 -7.95
CA ASN A 2 8.58 10.69 -9.05
C ASN A 2 7.12 10.37 -8.66
N TRP A 3 6.26 11.39 -8.53
CA TRP A 3 4.81 11.37 -8.27
C TRP A 3 4.04 10.12 -8.78
N ARG A 4 4.52 9.52 -9.87
CA ARG A 4 4.13 8.20 -10.39
C ARG A 4 4.06 7.07 -9.35
N GLY A 5 5.03 6.97 -8.45
CA GLY A 5 5.03 5.91 -7.42
C GLY A 5 3.88 6.05 -6.42
N ALA A 6 3.50 7.28 -6.09
CA ALA A 6 2.40 7.56 -5.17
C ALA A 6 1.06 7.23 -5.82
N ILE A 7 0.91 7.56 -7.11
CA ILE A 7 -0.27 7.21 -7.90
C ILE A 7 -0.44 5.69 -7.96
N ILE A 8 0.63 4.94 -8.21
CA ILE A 8 0.51 3.48 -8.30
C ILE A 8 0.12 2.89 -6.95
N ARG A 9 0.74 3.35 -5.85
CA ARG A 9 0.35 2.91 -4.50
C ARG A 9 -1.12 3.23 -4.22
N PHE A 10 -1.60 4.41 -4.57
CA PHE A 10 -3.00 4.79 -4.46
C PHE A 10 -3.89 3.78 -5.20
N VAL A 11 -3.60 3.52 -6.48
CA VAL A 11 -4.37 2.58 -7.31
C VAL A 11 -4.34 1.17 -6.73
N THR A 12 -3.16 0.66 -6.33
CA THR A 12 -3.01 -0.68 -5.77
C THR A 12 -3.79 -0.83 -4.47
N VAL A 13 -3.65 0.11 -3.52
CA VAL A 13 -4.38 0.06 -2.26
C VAL A 13 -5.89 0.16 -2.52
N TRP A 14 -6.32 1.07 -3.40
CA TRP A 14 -7.73 1.23 -3.74
C TRP A 14 -8.34 -0.05 -4.29
N VAL A 15 -7.70 -0.63 -5.31
CA VAL A 15 -8.18 -1.86 -5.96
C VAL A 15 -8.23 -3.00 -4.96
N LEU A 16 -7.23 -3.13 -4.08
CA LEU A 16 -7.26 -4.13 -3.03
C LEU A 16 -8.43 -3.89 -2.08
N MET A 17 -8.62 -2.67 -1.56
CA MET A 17 -9.76 -2.37 -0.69
C MET A 17 -11.09 -2.73 -1.33
N GLU A 18 -11.28 -2.44 -2.62
CA GLU A 18 -12.50 -2.79 -3.35
C GLU A 18 -12.67 -4.30 -3.54
N ILE A 19 -11.60 -5.03 -3.85
CA ILE A 19 -11.63 -6.51 -3.96
C ILE A 19 -11.99 -7.12 -2.60
N PHE A 20 -11.32 -6.70 -1.53
CA PHE A 20 -11.56 -7.22 -0.17
C PHE A 20 -12.96 -6.85 0.33
N ARG A 21 -13.47 -5.66 0.00
CA ARG A 21 -14.83 -5.24 0.34
C ARG A 21 -15.91 -6.09 -0.32
N HIS A 22 -15.72 -6.52 -1.57
CA HIS A 22 -16.69 -7.38 -2.27
C HIS A 22 -16.52 -8.87 -1.95
N THR A 23 -15.34 -9.28 -1.50
CA THR A 23 -15.05 -10.67 -1.16
C THR A 23 -15.44 -10.94 0.29
N PHE A 24 -16.75 -10.97 0.55
CA PHE A 24 -17.37 -11.11 1.88
C PHE A 24 -16.91 -12.35 2.67
N THR A 25 -16.35 -13.36 1.99
CA THR A 25 -16.00 -14.66 2.58
C THR A 25 -14.56 -14.75 3.10
N LEU A 26 -13.64 -13.88 2.64
CA LEU A 26 -12.21 -14.02 2.95
C LEU A 26 -11.66 -12.95 3.89
N THR A 27 -12.40 -11.88 4.16
CA THR A 27 -11.87 -10.75 4.92
C THR A 27 -12.49 -10.64 6.32
N GLN A 28 -11.62 -10.49 7.30
CA GLN A 28 -11.91 -10.24 8.71
C GLN A 28 -12.03 -8.74 9.00
N PHE A 29 -11.95 -7.87 7.98
CA PHE A 29 -12.16 -6.44 8.16
C PHE A 29 -13.60 -6.13 8.54
N PRO A 30 -13.80 -5.27 9.56
CA PRO A 30 -15.06 -4.59 9.79
C PRO A 30 -15.58 -3.96 8.50
N GLY A 31 -16.91 -3.96 8.31
CA GLY A 31 -17.53 -3.38 7.12
C GLY A 31 -17.08 -1.95 6.89
N ILE A 32 -16.30 -1.73 5.84
CA ILE A 32 -15.86 -0.42 5.37
C ILE A 32 -16.72 0.05 4.20
N SER A 33 -17.01 1.34 4.17
CA SER A 33 -17.66 1.95 3.01
C SER A 33 -16.69 2.10 1.84
N TRP A 34 -17.22 2.32 0.64
CA TRP A 34 -16.42 2.67 -0.54
C TRP A 34 -15.54 3.91 -0.29
N LEU A 35 -16.08 4.91 0.42
CA LEU A 35 -15.36 6.13 0.77
C LEU A 35 -14.23 5.87 1.79
N ASP A 36 -14.40 4.92 2.69
CA ASP A 36 -13.36 4.55 3.65
C ASP A 36 -12.15 3.93 2.92
N GLY A 37 -12.41 2.99 2.00
CA GLY A 37 -11.37 2.42 1.14
C GLY A 37 -10.64 3.49 0.32
N ALA A 38 -11.40 4.49 -0.14
CA ALA A 38 -10.86 5.64 -0.83
C ALA A 38 -9.86 6.45 -0.03
N ILE A 39 -10.29 6.83 1.18
CA ILE A 39 -9.49 7.63 2.10
C ILE A 39 -8.24 6.86 2.50
N LEU A 40 -8.35 5.56 2.78
CA LEU A 40 -7.21 4.71 3.10
C LEU A 40 -6.17 4.67 1.97
N ALA A 41 -6.62 4.55 0.72
CA ALA A 41 -5.73 4.59 -0.43
C ALA A 41 -4.98 5.93 -0.55
N VAL A 42 -5.68 7.06 -0.36
CA VAL A 42 -5.05 8.39 -0.34
C VAL A 42 -4.02 8.49 0.78
N VAL A 43 -4.39 8.09 1.99
CA VAL A 43 -3.51 8.16 3.17
C VAL A 43 -2.24 7.31 2.97
N CYS A 44 -2.37 6.07 2.48
CA CYS A 44 -1.24 5.20 2.19
C CYS A 44 -0.32 5.79 1.12
N ALA A 45 -0.88 6.42 0.07
CA ALA A 45 -0.11 7.06 -0.99
C ALA A 45 0.65 8.29 -0.50
N VAL A 46 0.00 9.14 0.31
CA VAL A 46 0.61 10.35 0.88
C VAL A 46 1.72 9.99 1.86
N ILE A 47 1.45 9.09 2.83
CA ILE A 47 2.48 8.67 3.80
C ILE A 47 3.63 7.96 3.07
N GLY A 48 3.32 7.16 2.05
CA GLY A 48 4.33 6.53 1.22
C GLY A 48 5.25 7.49 0.50
N TYR A 49 4.66 8.55 -0.06
CA TYR A 49 5.39 9.62 -0.68
C TYR A 49 6.29 10.36 0.33
N LEU A 50 5.75 10.70 1.51
CA LEU A 50 6.51 11.36 2.57
C LEU A 50 7.66 10.48 3.07
N ALA A 51 7.43 9.18 3.26
CA ALA A 51 8.45 8.25 3.68
C ALA A 51 9.60 8.19 2.67
N ASP A 52 9.32 8.15 1.36
CA ASP A 52 10.36 8.17 0.33
C ASP A 52 11.13 9.49 0.29
N GLU A 53 10.45 10.62 0.51
CA GLU A 53 11.07 11.95 0.57
C GLU A 53 12.06 12.06 1.74
N MET A 54 11.74 11.44 2.89
CA MET A 54 12.65 11.36 4.04
C MET A 54 13.97 10.64 3.72
N PHE A 55 13.97 9.74 2.74
CA PHE A 55 15.17 9.05 2.25
C PHE A 55 15.76 9.69 0.99
N GLY A 56 15.39 10.94 0.69
CA GLY A 56 15.92 11.71 -0.43
C GLY A 56 15.40 11.27 -1.80
N GLY A 57 14.35 10.45 -1.87
CA GLY A 57 13.76 10.00 -3.14
C GLY A 57 14.56 8.94 -3.91
N TYR A 58 15.60 8.37 -3.29
CA TYR A 58 16.49 7.36 -3.89
C TYR A 58 16.32 5.97 -3.28
N LEU A 59 15.11 5.56 -2.90
CA LEU A 59 14.91 4.19 -2.44
C LEU A 59 15.18 3.17 -3.55
N SER A 60 15.99 2.17 -3.21
CA SER A 60 16.15 0.96 -4.02
C SER A 60 14.81 0.24 -4.19
N ALA A 61 14.64 -0.52 -5.27
CA ALA A 61 13.38 -1.24 -5.51
C ALA A 61 12.93 -2.13 -4.32
N PRO A 62 13.81 -2.89 -3.66
CA PRO A 62 13.46 -3.62 -2.44
C PRO A 62 13.07 -2.69 -1.28
N GLY A 63 13.79 -1.57 -1.11
CA GLY A 63 13.47 -0.56 -0.09
C GLY A 63 12.08 0.03 -0.29
N ARG A 64 11.68 0.31 -1.54
CA ARG A 64 10.35 0.81 -1.88
C ARG A 64 9.26 -0.17 -1.48
N GLY A 65 9.48 -1.46 -1.76
CA GLY A 65 8.53 -2.49 -1.36
C GLY A 65 8.40 -2.63 0.15
N PHE A 66 9.52 -2.56 0.87
CA PHE A 66 9.48 -2.59 2.33
C PHE A 66 8.72 -1.39 2.93
N VAL A 67 8.93 -0.18 2.40
CA VAL A 67 8.15 1.00 2.82
C VAL A 67 6.68 0.85 2.48
N GLY A 68 6.35 0.33 1.28
CA GLY A 68 4.97 0.03 0.89
C GLY A 68 4.29 -0.93 1.85
N PHE A 69 5.00 -2.00 2.24
CA PHE A 69 4.54 -2.98 3.21
C PHE A 69 4.25 -2.37 4.58
N ILE A 70 5.22 -1.68 5.17
CA ILE A 70 5.11 -1.14 6.53
C ILE A 70 4.06 -0.04 6.60
N VAL A 71 4.08 0.92 5.66
CA VAL A 71 3.12 2.04 5.66
C VAL A 71 1.70 1.52 5.53
N THR A 72 1.44 0.61 4.58
CA THR A 72 0.09 0.09 4.35
C THR A 72 -0.39 -0.72 5.55
N THR A 73 0.45 -1.63 6.06
CA THR A 73 0.10 -2.44 7.24
C THR A 73 -0.22 -1.55 8.43
N ALA A 74 0.64 -0.56 8.73
CA ALA A 74 0.45 0.35 9.85
C ALA A 74 -0.82 1.17 9.73
N VAL A 75 -1.07 1.78 8.56
CA VAL A 75 -2.29 2.58 8.31
C VAL A 75 -3.54 1.75 8.49
N LEU A 76 -3.58 0.54 7.93
CA LEU A 76 -4.73 -0.36 8.07
C LEU A 76 -4.94 -0.77 9.52
N VAL A 77 -3.90 -1.22 10.23
CA VAL A 77 -4.00 -1.63 11.63
C VAL A 77 -4.52 -0.47 12.49
N ILE A 78 -3.95 0.73 12.34
CA ILE A 78 -4.36 1.92 13.11
C ILE A 78 -5.81 2.29 12.80
N TYR A 79 -6.18 2.29 11.53
CA TYR A 79 -7.54 2.61 11.11
C TYR A 79 -8.56 1.63 11.70
N PHE A 80 -8.26 0.35 11.61
CA PHE A 80 -9.15 -0.70 12.08
C PHE A 80 -9.18 -0.85 13.60
N THR A 81 -8.19 -0.31 14.30
CA THR A 81 -8.19 -0.23 15.77
C THR A 81 -9.45 0.46 16.30
N ARG A 82 -10.04 1.41 15.55
CA ARG A 82 -11.29 2.10 15.95
C ARG A 82 -12.52 1.19 16.04
N TYR A 83 -12.48 0.02 15.40
CA TYR A 83 -13.57 -0.96 15.41
C TYR A 83 -13.36 -2.06 16.46
N VAL A 84 -12.28 -1.97 17.25
CA VAL A 84 -11.91 -3.02 18.19
C VAL A 84 -12.75 -2.92 19.46
N ASN A 85 -13.80 -3.74 19.50
CA ASN A 85 -14.23 -4.40 20.72
C ASN A 85 -13.35 -5.65 20.93
N ALA A 86 -13.24 -6.15 22.17
CA ALA A 86 -12.25 -7.13 22.67
C ALA A 86 -12.05 -8.48 21.93
N MET A 87 -12.69 -8.73 20.78
CA MET A 87 -12.69 -10.02 20.05
C MET A 87 -12.03 -9.98 18.65
N HIS A 88 -11.64 -8.82 18.12
CA HIS A 88 -11.13 -8.74 16.74
C HIS A 88 -9.60 -8.70 16.66
N THR A 89 -8.89 -9.81 16.90
CA THR A 89 -7.43 -9.88 16.61
C THR A 89 -7.16 -10.17 15.13
N PHE A 90 -8.16 -10.70 14.41
CA PHE A 90 -7.98 -11.25 13.07
C PHE A 90 -7.74 -10.22 11.96
N TYR A 91 -8.15 -8.94 12.14
CA TYR A 91 -7.90 -7.89 11.12
C TYR A 91 -6.41 -7.55 10.94
N VAL A 92 -5.57 -7.87 11.94
CA VAL A 92 -4.12 -7.62 11.87
C VAL A 92 -3.47 -8.52 10.82
N PHE A 93 -3.91 -9.77 10.70
CA PHE A 93 -3.42 -10.69 9.68
C PHE A 93 -3.75 -10.21 8.27
N ASP A 94 -5.01 -9.78 8.05
CA ASP A 94 -5.43 -9.24 6.76
C ASP A 94 -4.63 -7.97 6.41
N ALA A 95 -4.38 -7.08 7.38
CA ALA A 95 -3.58 -5.88 7.18
C ALA A 95 -2.14 -6.22 6.76
N ILE A 96 -1.53 -7.24 7.36
CA ILE A 96 -0.20 -7.72 6.98
C ILE A 96 -0.21 -8.29 5.56
N VAL A 97 -1.22 -9.11 5.21
CA VAL A 97 -1.33 -9.70 3.87
C VAL A 97 -1.49 -8.61 2.80
N ILE A 98 -2.37 -7.63 3.03
CA ILE A 98 -2.54 -6.51 2.11
C ILE A 98 -1.29 -5.67 2.02
N GLY A 99 -0.66 -5.36 3.16
CA GLY A 99 0.62 -4.70 3.17
C GLY A 99 1.63 -5.45 2.32
N ALA A 100 1.69 -6.78 2.43
CA ALA A 100 2.67 -7.58 1.70
C ALA A 100 2.43 -7.49 0.18
N ILE A 101 1.17 -7.56 -0.25
CA ILE A 101 0.80 -7.40 -1.66
C ILE A 101 1.19 -6.00 -2.17
N VAL A 102 0.89 -4.94 -1.40
CA VAL A 102 1.25 -3.56 -1.78
C VAL A 102 2.76 -3.37 -1.82
N GLY A 103 3.49 -3.94 -0.86
CA GLY A 103 4.95 -3.89 -0.86
C GLY A 103 5.57 -4.60 -2.07
N LEU A 104 5.05 -5.76 -2.44
CA LEU A 104 5.48 -6.46 -3.65
C LEU A 104 5.17 -5.65 -4.91
N ALA A 105 3.99 -5.02 -4.99
CA ALA A 105 3.63 -4.15 -6.10
C ALA A 105 4.61 -2.97 -6.21
N ASP A 106 4.94 -2.30 -5.10
CA ASP A 106 5.87 -1.16 -5.07
C ASP A 106 7.31 -1.55 -5.46
N ALA A 107 7.77 -2.73 -5.03
CA ALA A 107 9.07 -3.27 -5.45
C ALA A 107 9.10 -3.59 -6.96
N GLY A 108 8.01 -4.16 -7.48
CA GLY A 108 7.83 -4.42 -8.91
C GLY A 108 7.90 -3.13 -9.72
N VAL A 109 7.21 -2.07 -9.28
CA VAL A 109 7.24 -0.74 -9.89
C VAL A 109 8.65 -0.15 -9.88
N GLY A 110 9.37 -0.25 -8.76
CA GLY A 110 10.76 0.21 -8.67
C GLY A 110 11.67 -0.49 -9.69
N THR A 111 11.47 -1.80 -9.89
CA THR A 111 12.23 -2.59 -10.85
C THR A 111 11.89 -2.22 -12.30
N TYR A 112 10.60 -2.04 -12.61
CA TYR A 112 10.14 -1.64 -13.93
C TYR A 112 10.69 -0.28 -14.36
N LEU A 113 10.63 0.71 -13.47
CA LEU A 113 11.14 2.06 -13.74
C LEU A 113 12.66 2.07 -13.96
N ARG A 114 13.42 1.24 -13.21
CA ARG A 114 14.87 1.08 -13.40
C ARG A 114 15.21 0.51 -14.78
N ASN A 115 14.47 -0.52 -15.21
CA ASN A 115 14.73 -1.17 -16.50
C ASN A 115 14.39 -0.25 -17.68
N LYS A 116 13.33 0.55 -17.57
CA LYS A 116 12.96 1.53 -18.62
C LYS A 116 14.04 2.61 -18.80
N GLY A 117 14.63 3.10 -17.71
CA GLY A 117 15.73 4.08 -17.78
C GLY A 117 16.94 3.56 -18.55
N ARG A 118 17.31 2.29 -18.35
CA ARG A 118 18.41 1.64 -19.09
C ARG A 118 18.17 1.50 -20.59
N GLN A 119 16.93 1.44 -21.05
CA GLN A 119 16.62 1.32 -22.48
C GLN A 119 16.80 2.66 -23.20
N THR A 120 16.43 3.78 -22.56
CA THR A 120 16.62 5.14 -23.11
C THR A 120 18.08 5.59 -23.18
N ASP A 121 18.98 5.02 -22.39
CA ASP A 121 20.42 5.33 -22.48
C ASP A 121 21.13 4.55 -23.62
N GLN A 122 20.42 3.63 -24.28
CA GLN A 122 20.94 2.79 -25.36
C GLN A 122 20.44 3.20 -26.76
N GLU A 123 19.54 4.18 -26.84
CA GLU A 123 19.05 4.79 -28.09
C GLU A 123 19.70 6.16 -28.33
#